data_AF-A0A6M0KZX2-F1
#
_entry.id   AF-A0A6M0KZX2-F1
#
_cell.length_a   1.000
_cell.length_b   1.000
_cell.length_c   1.000
_cell.angle_alpha   90.00
_cell.angle_beta   90.00
_cell.angle_gamma   90.00
#
_symmetry.space_group_name_H-M   'P 1'
#
loop_
_entity.id
_entity.type
_entity.pdbx_description
1 polymer ?
#
loop_
_entity_poly.entity_id
_entity_poly.type
_entity_poly.pdbx_seq_one_letter_code
_entity_poly.pdbx_strand_id
1 'polypeptide(L)'
;MTPDGDLVDEDVATIEDEVVSLISSKKSFRRSKRVLATKIYNKHRIAFYSGCTYRVRDKKLVPTFNTCGYKIRKSRTRARRIEWEHIVPAHRFGKDLRCWNRGGRGYCRTSNQKFAEMEADMHNLVPAIGEINGDRSNFPYGEVPNEPRAYGKDVDMEVSFKLDRAEAPDNRLGDIARVYLYMNSKYEMSLGEEELKRLISWNNSDAVDEWEIEKNSLVKIHQGDDNPFVSDYRELEKKSFKSIAIKSDSSSSESSSFDEVKGDVEKDFEWLLKFIPAKYQPVVIIILAILVMFYRRRKK
;
A
#
# COMPACT_ATOMS: atom_id res chain seq x y z
N MET A 1 -9.80 16.56 6.09
CA MET A 1 -9.02 15.77 5.12
C MET A 1 -8.13 16.72 4.37
N THR A 2 -6.86 16.37 4.20
CA THR A 2 -5.94 17.04 3.27
C THR A 2 -6.32 16.68 1.82
N PRO A 3 -5.81 17.40 0.80
CA PRO A 3 -6.17 17.18 -0.61
C PRO A 3 -5.94 15.75 -1.13
N ASP A 4 -5.07 14.98 -0.48
CA ASP A 4 -4.74 13.57 -0.73
C ASP A 4 -5.63 12.56 0.03
N GLY A 5 -6.57 13.05 0.84
CA GLY A 5 -7.52 12.24 1.60
C GLY A 5 -7.06 11.85 3.00
N ASP A 6 -5.91 12.35 3.46
CA ASP A 6 -5.39 12.04 4.80
C ASP A 6 -6.11 12.84 5.91
N LEU A 7 -6.22 12.24 7.10
CA LEU A 7 -6.77 12.92 8.27
C LEU A 7 -5.66 13.71 8.97
N VAL A 8 -5.99 14.91 9.42
CA VAL A 8 -5.02 15.81 10.08
C VAL A 8 -4.52 15.16 11.37
N ASP A 9 -3.20 15.15 11.54
CA ASP A 9 -2.47 14.60 12.69
C ASP A 9 -2.68 13.10 12.95
N GLU A 10 -3.31 12.36 12.04
CA GLU A 10 -3.54 10.94 12.23
C GLU A 10 -2.26 10.13 12.14
N ASP A 11 -1.29 10.52 11.31
CA ASP A 11 -0.06 9.74 11.15
C ASP A 11 0.98 10.06 12.23
N VAL A 12 0.70 10.98 13.17
CA VAL A 12 1.65 11.38 14.23
C VAL A 12 2.03 10.19 15.10
N ALA A 13 3.34 9.99 15.27
CA ALA A 13 3.88 8.91 16.06
C ALA A 13 3.96 9.27 17.55
N THR A 14 3.26 8.48 18.38
CA THR A 14 3.20 8.62 19.83
C THR A 14 3.37 7.26 20.52
N ILE A 15 3.71 7.27 21.81
CA ILE A 15 3.88 6.05 22.62
C ILE A 15 2.67 5.72 23.53
N GLU A 16 1.58 6.49 23.52
CA GLU A 16 0.44 6.35 24.45
C GLU A 16 -0.86 5.79 23.84
N ASP A 17 -1.79 5.42 24.74
CA ASP A 17 -3.19 5.13 24.50
C ASP A 17 -4.08 6.36 24.71
N GLU A 18 -4.65 6.92 23.64
CA GLU A 18 -5.86 7.76 23.78
C GLU A 18 -7.08 6.86 24.04
N VAL A 19 -7.37 6.52 25.30
CA VAL A 19 -8.61 5.86 25.81
C VAL A 19 -9.40 4.95 24.83
N VAL A 20 -9.41 3.67 25.18
CA VAL A 20 -10.03 2.50 24.52
C VAL A 20 -11.44 2.75 23.95
N SER A 21 -11.61 2.48 22.66
CA SER A 21 -12.89 2.05 22.08
C SER A 21 -12.84 0.52 21.94
N LEU A 22 -13.80 -0.16 22.58
CA LEU A 22 -13.90 -1.62 22.74
C LEU A 22 -14.20 -2.39 21.44
N ILE A 23 -14.04 -1.76 20.28
CA ILE A 23 -14.16 -2.41 18.97
C ILE A 23 -12.90 -2.08 18.15
N SER A 24 -11.72 -2.54 18.61
CA SER A 24 -10.55 -2.57 17.74
C SER A 24 -10.41 -3.99 17.22
N SER A 25 -10.61 -4.16 15.92
CA SER A 25 -10.11 -5.33 15.21
C SER A 25 -8.65 -5.58 15.61
N LYS A 26 -8.21 -6.85 15.56
CA LYS A 26 -6.80 -7.24 15.84
C LYS A 26 -5.78 -6.45 15.02
N LYS A 27 -6.20 -5.88 13.88
CA LYS A 27 -5.40 -5.12 12.92
C LYS A 27 -6.00 -3.71 12.75
N SER A 28 -5.61 -2.76 13.60
CA SER A 28 -6.01 -1.35 13.47
C SER A 28 -4.78 -0.47 13.31
N PHE A 29 -4.88 0.57 12.47
CA PHE A 29 -3.76 1.46 12.18
C PHE A 29 -3.15 2.07 13.45
N ARG A 30 -4.01 2.47 14.39
CA ARG A 30 -3.59 2.97 15.70
C ARG A 30 -2.76 1.95 16.50
N ARG A 31 -3.17 0.69 16.54
CA ARG A 31 -2.41 -0.38 17.21
C ARG A 31 -1.04 -0.55 16.55
N SER A 32 -1.00 -0.58 15.22
CA SER A 32 0.24 -0.71 14.46
C SER A 32 1.24 0.40 14.77
N LYS A 33 0.81 1.67 14.76
CA LYS A 33 1.66 2.81 15.16
C LYS A 33 2.26 2.65 16.55
N ARG A 34 1.49 2.16 17.53
CA ARG A 34 2.04 1.91 18.88
C ARG A 34 3.09 0.82 18.86
N VAL A 35 2.79 -0.33 18.25
CA VAL A 35 3.71 -1.46 18.21
C VAL A 35 5.01 -1.03 17.52
N LEU A 36 4.89 -0.31 16.41
CA LEU A 36 6.02 0.27 15.71
C LEU A 36 6.85 1.18 16.63
N ALA A 37 6.22 2.10 17.37
CA ALA A 37 6.92 3.05 18.25
C ALA A 37 7.57 2.39 19.49
N THR A 38 6.92 1.38 20.07
CA THR A 38 7.28 0.85 21.40
C THR A 38 8.01 -0.48 21.37
N LYS A 39 7.86 -1.27 20.29
CA LYS A 39 8.40 -2.62 20.17
C LYS A 39 9.36 -2.81 19.00
N ILE A 40 9.10 -2.16 17.86
CA ILE A 40 9.89 -2.36 16.63
C ILE A 40 11.01 -1.31 16.55
N TYR A 41 10.67 -0.04 16.42
CA TYR A 41 11.62 1.07 16.26
C TYR A 41 12.14 1.64 17.59
N ASN A 42 11.92 0.96 18.71
CA ASN A 42 12.31 1.48 20.02
C ASN A 42 13.83 1.58 20.20
N LYS A 43 14.59 0.70 19.52
CA LYS A 43 16.06 0.63 19.50
C LYS A 43 16.70 1.11 18.19
N HIS A 44 15.95 1.14 17.10
CA HIS A 44 16.40 1.69 15.81
C HIS A 44 15.64 2.97 15.50
N ARG A 45 16.12 4.12 15.98
CA ARG A 45 15.41 5.41 15.85
C ARG A 45 15.99 6.29 14.76
N ILE A 46 15.86 5.84 13.52
CA ILE A 46 16.36 6.53 12.32
C ILE A 46 15.17 6.77 11.38
N ALA A 47 14.96 8.03 10.98
CA ALA A 47 13.89 8.39 10.06
C ALA A 47 14.22 7.92 8.64
N PHE A 48 13.28 7.23 8.00
CA PHE A 48 13.45 6.42 6.79
C PHE A 48 14.12 7.18 5.64
N TYR A 49 13.56 8.31 5.20
CA TYR A 49 14.11 9.09 4.10
C TYR A 49 15.31 9.96 4.51
N SER A 50 15.21 10.65 5.64
CA SER A 50 16.21 11.67 5.99
C SER A 50 17.47 11.12 6.65
N GLY A 51 17.45 9.88 7.17
CA GLY A 51 18.52 9.34 8.02
C GLY A 51 18.66 10.03 9.38
N CYS A 52 17.84 11.05 9.70
CA CYS A 52 17.89 11.73 10.99
C CYS A 52 17.50 10.79 12.13
N THR A 53 18.30 10.79 13.19
CA THR A 53 17.90 10.14 14.43
C THR A 53 16.73 10.86 15.08
N TYR A 54 15.91 10.14 15.84
CA TYR A 54 14.83 10.74 16.62
C TYR A 54 14.75 10.16 18.03
N ARG A 55 14.05 10.86 18.90
CA ARG A 55 13.91 10.51 20.31
C ARG A 55 12.50 10.70 20.81
N VAL A 56 12.18 10.03 21.90
CA VAL A 56 10.94 10.29 22.63
C VAL A 56 11.10 11.58 23.41
N ARG A 57 10.16 12.51 23.25
CA ARG A 57 10.01 13.71 24.09
C ARG A 57 8.52 13.95 24.29
N ASP A 58 8.09 14.09 25.55
CA ASP A 58 6.68 14.34 25.89
C ASP A 58 5.75 13.34 25.18
N LYS A 59 6.15 12.06 25.18
CA LYS A 59 5.46 10.92 24.55
C LYS A 59 5.34 10.98 23.02
N LYS A 60 5.94 11.98 22.37
CA LYS A 60 6.01 12.12 20.91
C LYS A 60 7.38 11.72 20.41
N LEU A 61 7.45 11.21 19.19
CA LEU A 61 8.72 10.99 18.50
C LEU A 61 9.15 12.28 17.81
N VAL A 62 10.31 12.81 18.20
CA VAL A 62 10.84 14.11 17.76
C VAL A 62 12.18 13.92 17.05
N PRO A 63 12.32 14.35 15.79
CA PRO A 63 13.57 14.25 15.04
C PRO A 63 14.66 15.18 15.59
N THR A 64 15.91 14.76 15.39
CA THR A 64 17.12 15.46 15.83
C THR A 64 17.90 15.93 14.60
N PHE A 65 17.52 17.09 14.05
CA PHE A 65 17.95 17.57 12.72
C PHE A 65 19.46 17.62 12.50
N ASN A 66 20.23 17.97 13.52
CA ASN A 66 21.69 18.05 13.46
C ASN A 66 22.36 16.69 13.23
N THR A 67 21.67 15.55 13.42
CA THR A 67 22.23 14.23 13.13
C THR A 67 22.27 13.87 11.65
N CYS A 68 21.49 14.56 10.81
CA CYS A 68 21.50 14.35 9.35
C CYS A 68 21.57 15.66 8.54
N GLY A 69 21.76 16.81 9.19
CA GLY A 69 21.80 18.11 8.51
C GLY A 69 20.45 18.61 8.00
N TYR A 70 19.33 18.08 8.52
CA TYR A 70 17.98 18.43 8.04
C TYR A 70 17.68 19.93 8.17
N LYS A 71 17.13 20.50 7.10
CA LYS A 71 16.62 21.87 7.01
C LYS A 71 15.13 21.86 6.72
N ILE A 72 14.40 22.65 7.48
CA ILE A 72 12.96 22.84 7.27
C ILE A 72 12.76 23.57 5.95
N ARG A 73 11.94 22.99 5.06
CA ARG A 73 11.62 23.60 3.76
C ARG A 73 10.53 24.66 3.88
N LYS A 74 9.46 24.37 4.61
CA LYS A 74 8.25 25.20 4.75
C LYS A 74 7.51 25.04 6.09
N SER A 75 7.14 23.83 6.47
CA SER A 75 6.28 23.49 7.62
C SER A 75 7.06 23.17 8.89
N ARG A 76 7.39 24.20 9.67
CA ARG A 76 8.06 24.05 10.97
C ARG A 76 7.30 23.17 11.96
N THR A 77 5.97 23.19 11.92
CA THR A 77 5.13 22.37 12.82
C THR A 77 5.25 20.89 12.51
N ARG A 78 5.15 20.49 11.23
CA ARG A 78 5.27 19.08 10.84
C ARG A 78 6.70 18.57 10.89
N ALA A 79 7.69 19.41 10.58
CA ALA A 79 9.10 19.03 10.68
C ALA A 79 9.53 18.62 12.11
N ARG A 80 8.86 19.11 13.15
CA ARG A 80 9.21 18.86 14.56
C ARG A 80 8.68 17.55 15.14
N ARG A 81 8.11 16.67 14.31
CA ARG A 81 7.56 15.38 14.74
C ARG A 81 7.83 14.31 13.70
N ILE A 82 7.91 13.07 14.17
CA ILE A 82 7.85 11.89 13.32
C ILE A 82 6.39 11.54 13.06
N GLU A 83 6.11 11.16 11.82
CA GLU A 83 4.85 10.59 11.38
C GLU A 83 5.13 9.21 10.76
N TRP A 84 4.16 8.31 10.85
CA TRP A 84 4.23 7.00 10.22
C TRP A 84 3.84 7.15 8.76
N GLU A 85 4.83 7.03 7.90
CA GLU A 85 4.68 7.06 6.45
C GLU A 85 4.19 5.71 5.94
N HIS A 86 3.24 5.76 5.00
CA HIS A 86 2.81 4.62 4.20
C HIS A 86 3.65 4.58 2.92
N ILE A 87 4.66 3.69 2.86
CA ILE A 87 5.53 3.58 1.67
C ILE A 87 4.69 3.43 0.39
N VAL A 88 3.70 2.52 0.40
CA VAL A 88 2.59 2.50 -0.54
C VAL A 88 1.46 3.37 0.05
N PRO A 89 1.15 4.56 -0.52
CA PRO A 89 0.19 5.49 0.06
C PRO A 89 -1.20 4.87 0.25
N ALA A 90 -1.93 5.28 1.30
CA ALA A 90 -3.31 4.83 1.51
C ALA A 90 -4.23 5.11 0.32
N HIS A 91 -4.00 6.24 -0.36
CA HIS A 91 -4.67 6.58 -1.61
C HIS A 91 -4.48 5.51 -2.70
N ARG A 92 -3.28 4.89 -2.81
CA ARG A 92 -2.96 3.92 -3.87
C ARG A 92 -3.84 2.67 -3.79
N PHE A 93 -4.10 2.16 -2.59
CA PHE A 93 -4.94 0.98 -2.38
C PHE A 93 -6.39 1.30 -1.98
N GLY A 94 -6.72 2.59 -1.83
CA GLY A 94 -8.02 3.04 -1.34
C GLY A 94 -8.90 3.77 -2.36
N LYS A 95 -8.30 4.57 -3.25
CA LYS A 95 -9.02 5.57 -4.06
C LYS A 95 -10.19 5.03 -4.89
N ASP A 96 -10.07 3.80 -5.40
CA ASP A 96 -11.07 3.20 -6.28
C ASP A 96 -12.18 2.45 -5.49
N LEU A 97 -12.05 2.37 -4.17
CA LEU A 97 -13.04 1.71 -3.31
C LEU A 97 -14.29 2.56 -3.14
N ARG A 98 -15.45 1.92 -3.10
CA ARG A 98 -16.74 2.59 -2.84
C ARG A 98 -16.75 3.38 -1.53
N CYS A 99 -16.07 2.90 -0.49
CA CYS A 99 -15.95 3.61 0.78
C CYS A 99 -15.19 4.94 0.61
N TRP A 100 -14.19 4.98 -0.26
CA TRP A 100 -13.35 6.17 -0.45
C TRP A 100 -14.15 7.27 -1.11
N ASN A 101 -14.94 6.92 -2.13
CA ASN A 101 -15.86 7.85 -2.78
C ASN A 101 -17.00 8.33 -1.85
N ARG A 102 -17.33 7.58 -0.79
CA ARG A 102 -18.39 7.94 0.17
C ARG A 102 -17.92 8.84 1.30
N GLY A 103 -16.68 8.67 1.77
CA GLY A 103 -16.17 9.41 2.93
C GLY A 103 -14.66 9.32 3.13
N GLY A 104 -13.92 9.03 2.05
CA GLY A 104 -12.47 8.94 1.98
C GLY A 104 -11.84 7.91 2.93
N ARG A 105 -10.54 8.12 3.22
CA ARG A 105 -9.71 7.28 4.10
C ARG A 105 -10.40 6.95 5.44
N GLY A 106 -10.92 7.97 6.12
CA GLY A 106 -11.58 7.81 7.42
C GLY A 106 -12.80 6.88 7.38
N TYR A 107 -13.65 7.00 6.35
CA TYR A 107 -14.78 6.10 6.18
C TYR A 107 -14.33 4.70 5.75
N CYS A 108 -13.32 4.57 4.88
CA CYS A 108 -12.79 3.25 4.50
C CYS A 108 -12.22 2.49 5.70
N ARG A 109 -11.55 3.16 6.62
CA ARG A 109 -10.99 2.54 7.83
C ARG A 109 -12.04 1.83 8.68
N THR A 110 -13.24 2.39 8.77
CA THR A 110 -14.32 1.85 9.61
C THR A 110 -15.30 0.96 8.86
N SER A 111 -15.46 1.17 7.55
CA SER A 111 -16.46 0.47 6.72
C SER A 111 -15.91 -0.62 5.80
N ASN A 112 -14.59 -0.68 5.61
CA ASN A 112 -13.96 -1.65 4.71
C ASN A 112 -12.81 -2.39 5.42
N GLN A 113 -13.06 -3.66 5.77
CA GLN A 113 -12.10 -4.53 6.44
C GLN A 113 -10.78 -4.67 5.67
N LYS A 114 -10.82 -4.92 4.35
CA LYS A 114 -9.59 -5.08 3.53
C LYS A 114 -8.76 -3.80 3.54
N PHE A 115 -9.40 -2.63 3.43
CA PHE A 115 -8.72 -1.34 3.54
C PHE A 115 -8.08 -1.14 4.91
N ALA A 116 -8.82 -1.40 6.00
CA ALA A 116 -8.31 -1.26 7.35
C ALA A 116 -7.10 -2.18 7.60
N GLU A 117 -7.09 -3.38 7.03
CA GLU A 117 -5.95 -4.31 7.11
C GLU A 117 -4.74 -3.86 6.28
N MET A 118 -4.95 -3.29 5.08
CA MET A 118 -3.87 -2.72 4.26
C MET A 118 -3.25 -1.49 4.94
N GLU A 119 -4.08 -0.63 5.51
CA GLU A 119 -3.64 0.57 6.20
C GLU A 119 -2.87 0.27 7.49
N ALA A 120 -3.29 -0.78 8.21
CA ALA A 120 -2.66 -1.18 9.45
C ALA A 120 -1.39 -2.04 9.25
N ASP A 121 -1.01 -2.36 8.02
CA ASP A 121 0.12 -3.25 7.76
C ASP A 121 1.47 -2.58 8.09
N MET A 122 2.14 -3.07 9.15
CA MET A 122 3.42 -2.59 9.65
C MET A 122 4.59 -2.84 8.70
N HIS A 123 4.47 -3.75 7.74
CA HIS A 123 5.47 -3.87 6.67
C HIS A 123 5.49 -2.61 5.80
N ASN A 124 4.34 -1.97 5.61
CA ASN A 124 4.17 -0.75 4.81
C ASN A 124 4.40 0.56 5.60
N LEU A 125 4.75 0.48 6.89
CA LEU A 125 4.87 1.65 7.76
C LEU A 125 6.31 1.90 8.22
N VAL A 126 6.76 3.13 8.03
CA VAL A 126 8.11 3.58 8.40
C VAL A 126 8.10 4.98 9.04
N PRO A 127 9.06 5.32 9.92
CA PRO A 127 9.11 6.64 10.54
C PRO A 127 9.66 7.68 9.56
N ALA A 128 8.91 8.76 9.28
CA ALA A 128 9.38 9.87 8.47
C ALA A 128 9.24 11.20 9.22
N ILE A 129 10.10 12.18 8.89
CA ILE A 129 9.88 13.56 9.36
C ILE A 129 8.56 14.04 8.76
N GLY A 130 7.67 14.58 9.59
CA GLY A 130 6.29 14.90 9.17
C GLY A 130 6.20 15.89 8.01
N GLU A 131 7.18 16.79 7.85
CA GLU A 131 7.25 17.66 6.67
C GLU A 131 7.55 16.86 5.38
N ILE A 132 8.51 15.93 5.39
CA ILE A 132 8.79 15.05 4.24
C ILE A 132 7.56 14.20 3.94
N ASN A 133 6.95 13.57 4.96
CA ASN A 133 5.73 12.78 4.81
C ASN A 133 4.62 13.59 4.11
N GLY A 134 4.40 14.82 4.58
CA GLY A 134 3.42 15.72 4.00
C GLY A 134 3.70 16.20 2.59
N ASP A 135 4.97 16.50 2.30
CA ASP A 135 5.38 16.94 0.98
C ASP A 135 5.35 15.78 -0.02
N ARG A 136 5.72 14.56 0.40
CA ARG A 136 5.64 13.33 -0.41
C ARG A 136 4.19 13.03 -0.79
N SER A 137 3.24 13.25 0.11
CA SER A 137 1.79 13.07 -0.14
C SER A 137 1.51 11.68 -0.73
N ASN A 138 0.78 11.58 -1.84
CA ASN A 138 0.54 10.35 -2.58
C ASN A 138 1.38 10.24 -3.87
N PHE A 139 2.48 11.02 -3.98
CA PHE A 139 3.28 11.06 -5.19
C PHE A 139 3.98 9.72 -5.46
N PRO A 140 3.92 9.20 -6.70
CA PRO A 140 4.70 8.04 -7.09
C PRO A 140 6.21 8.32 -6.99
N TYR A 141 6.96 7.28 -6.64
CA TYR A 141 8.41 7.39 -6.64
C TYR A 141 8.99 7.44 -8.04
N GLY A 142 10.03 8.25 -8.21
CA GLY A 142 10.94 8.24 -9.34
C GLY A 142 11.76 9.53 -9.41
N GLU A 143 12.62 9.59 -10.41
CA GLU A 143 13.64 10.64 -10.55
C GLU A 143 13.06 12.06 -10.55
N VAL A 144 13.73 12.94 -9.81
CA VAL A 144 13.48 14.38 -9.72
C VAL A 144 14.72 15.11 -10.24
N PRO A 145 14.64 15.71 -11.45
CA PRO A 145 15.80 16.35 -12.07
C PRO A 145 16.42 17.45 -11.21
N ASN A 146 17.75 17.53 -11.26
CA ASN A 146 18.61 18.52 -10.59
C ASN A 146 18.69 18.43 -9.06
N GLU A 147 18.01 17.45 -8.44
CA GLU A 147 18.11 17.15 -7.01
C GLU A 147 18.21 18.40 -6.11
N PRO A 148 17.14 19.21 -5.96
CA PRO A 148 17.22 20.52 -5.32
C PRO A 148 17.66 20.50 -3.83
N ARG A 149 17.79 19.32 -3.20
CA ARG A 149 18.19 19.12 -1.79
C ARG A 149 17.42 20.03 -0.82
N ALA A 150 16.11 20.13 -1.03
CA ALA A 150 15.24 21.10 -0.36
C ALA A 150 15.20 20.93 1.18
N TYR A 151 15.55 19.73 1.68
CA TYR A 151 15.57 19.38 3.09
C TYR A 151 16.96 19.42 3.71
N GLY A 152 17.95 20.02 3.04
CA GLY A 152 19.34 20.05 3.49
C GLY A 152 20.26 19.26 2.54
N LYS A 153 21.54 19.69 2.47
CA LYS A 153 22.51 19.17 1.51
C LYS A 153 22.82 17.67 1.68
N ASP A 154 22.67 17.14 2.89
CA ASP A 154 23.01 15.77 3.26
C ASP A 154 21.75 14.88 3.35
N VAL A 155 20.57 15.43 3.01
CA VAL A 155 19.29 14.70 3.02
C VAL A 155 18.93 14.33 1.58
N ASP A 156 19.06 13.05 1.28
CA ASP A 156 18.93 12.49 -0.07
C ASP A 156 17.46 12.20 -0.45
N MET A 157 16.59 13.19 -0.32
CA MET A 157 15.15 13.07 -0.58
C MET A 157 14.64 14.29 -1.33
N GLU A 158 14.01 14.06 -2.48
CA GLU A 158 13.48 15.12 -3.34
C GLU A 158 11.98 14.98 -3.49
N VAL A 159 11.29 16.12 -3.51
CA VAL A 159 9.88 16.18 -3.83
C VAL A 159 9.67 17.26 -4.89
N SER A 160 9.13 16.85 -6.04
CA SER A 160 8.73 17.74 -7.11
C SER A 160 7.21 17.83 -7.18
N PHE A 161 6.67 18.90 -6.62
CA PHE A 161 5.23 19.24 -6.72
C PHE A 161 4.80 19.56 -8.15
N LYS A 162 5.73 19.86 -9.06
CA LYS A 162 5.42 20.14 -10.47
C LYS A 162 5.23 18.84 -11.26
N LEU A 163 5.96 17.80 -10.88
CA LEU A 163 5.94 16.50 -11.55
C LEU A 163 5.08 15.47 -10.80
N ASP A 164 4.54 15.83 -9.63
CA ASP A 164 3.93 14.92 -8.66
C ASP A 164 4.83 13.70 -8.43
N ARG A 165 6.09 13.94 -8.07
CA ARG A 165 7.15 12.92 -7.94
C ARG A 165 7.92 13.08 -6.64
N ALA A 166 8.29 11.95 -6.06
CA ALA A 166 9.23 11.87 -4.96
C ALA A 166 10.41 10.98 -5.34
N GLU A 167 11.64 11.44 -5.14
CA GLU A 167 12.84 10.64 -5.28
C GLU A 167 13.33 10.31 -3.88
N ALA A 168 13.44 9.01 -3.59
CA ALA A 168 13.88 8.51 -2.29
C ALA A 168 15.39 8.24 -2.34
N PRO A 169 16.07 8.20 -1.18
CA PRO A 169 17.49 7.88 -1.12
C PRO A 169 17.80 6.53 -1.77
N ASP A 170 18.97 6.41 -2.39
CA ASP A 170 19.39 5.18 -3.07
C ASP A 170 19.36 3.96 -2.14
N ASN A 171 19.78 4.14 -0.89
CA ASN A 171 19.80 3.11 0.16
C ASN A 171 18.43 2.79 0.78
N ARG A 172 17.34 3.25 0.14
CA ARG A 172 15.96 2.95 0.51
C ARG A 172 15.15 2.41 -0.67
N LEU A 173 15.72 2.37 -1.87
CA LEU A 173 15.00 1.93 -3.07
C LEU A 173 14.60 0.45 -2.98
N GLY A 174 15.47 -0.39 -2.39
CA GLY A 174 15.22 -1.80 -2.15
C GLY A 174 14.09 -2.02 -1.15
N ASP A 175 14.12 -1.30 -0.03
CA ASP A 175 13.06 -1.32 1.00
C ASP A 175 11.70 -0.97 0.37
N ILE A 176 11.67 0.11 -0.41
CA ILE A 176 10.47 0.57 -1.12
C ILE A 176 10.00 -0.52 -2.10
N ALA A 177 10.92 -1.10 -2.87
CA ALA A 177 10.60 -2.14 -3.83
C ALA A 177 9.94 -3.36 -3.16
N ARG A 178 10.58 -3.90 -2.12
CA ARG A 178 10.10 -5.09 -1.40
C ARG A 178 8.77 -4.84 -0.73
N VAL A 179 8.51 -3.63 -0.21
CA VAL A 179 7.21 -3.27 0.35
C VAL A 179 6.12 -3.18 -0.72
N TYR A 180 6.39 -2.58 -1.89
CA TYR A 180 5.41 -2.54 -2.99
C TYR A 180 5.09 -3.95 -3.53
N LEU A 181 6.11 -4.79 -3.72
CA LEU A 181 5.96 -6.17 -4.18
C LEU A 181 5.17 -7.00 -3.17
N TYR A 182 5.46 -6.81 -1.88
CA TYR A 182 4.71 -7.41 -0.78
C TYR A 182 3.23 -6.99 -0.78
N MET A 183 2.95 -5.69 -0.86
CA MET A 183 1.58 -5.17 -0.85
C MET A 183 0.80 -5.64 -2.09
N ASN A 184 1.45 -5.72 -3.26
CA ASN A 184 0.88 -6.34 -4.47
C ASN A 184 0.55 -7.82 -4.24
N SER A 185 1.51 -8.62 -3.76
CA SER A 185 1.33 -10.05 -3.57
C SER A 185 0.30 -10.40 -2.50
N LYS A 186 0.25 -9.65 -1.39
CA LYS A 186 -0.64 -9.95 -0.26
C LYS A 186 -2.06 -9.45 -0.47
N TYR A 187 -2.22 -8.29 -1.09
CA TYR A 187 -3.52 -7.61 -1.19
C TYR A 187 -4.06 -7.49 -2.61
N GLU A 188 -3.37 -8.07 -3.59
CA GLU A 188 -3.73 -8.02 -5.02
C GLU A 188 -3.79 -6.57 -5.54
N MET A 189 -2.95 -5.69 -4.98
CA MET A 189 -2.86 -4.30 -5.43
C MET A 189 -2.25 -4.23 -6.83
N SER A 190 -2.93 -3.61 -7.80
CA SER A 190 -2.42 -3.51 -9.17
C SER A 190 -1.08 -2.76 -9.27
N LEU A 191 -0.15 -3.33 -10.04
CA LEU A 191 1.12 -2.74 -10.43
C LEU A 191 1.22 -2.74 -11.96
N GLY A 192 1.54 -1.58 -12.54
CA GLY A 192 1.78 -1.47 -13.97
C GLY A 192 3.12 -2.11 -14.37
N GLU A 193 3.27 -2.47 -15.65
CA GLU A 193 4.49 -3.14 -16.14
C GLU A 193 5.77 -2.30 -15.90
N GLU A 194 5.73 -1.00 -16.17
CA GLU A 194 6.88 -0.10 -15.96
C GLU A 194 7.19 0.13 -14.48
N GLU A 195 6.18 0.16 -13.62
CA GLU A 195 6.35 0.22 -12.16
C GLU A 195 7.01 -1.05 -11.67
N LEU A 196 6.49 -2.22 -12.05
CA LEU A 196 7.06 -3.51 -11.71
C LEU A 196 8.51 -3.66 -12.19
N LYS A 197 8.84 -3.25 -13.43
CA LYS A 197 10.22 -3.24 -13.93
C LYS A 197 11.15 -2.40 -13.06
N ARG A 198 10.69 -1.23 -12.61
CA ARG A 198 11.45 -0.34 -11.71
C ARG A 198 11.66 -0.99 -10.35
N LEU A 199 10.60 -1.54 -9.74
CA LEU A 199 10.68 -2.19 -8.43
C LEU A 199 11.62 -3.40 -8.47
N ILE A 200 11.59 -4.21 -9.53
CA ILE A 200 12.57 -5.29 -9.73
C ILE A 200 14.00 -4.75 -9.80
N SER A 201 14.22 -3.67 -10.55
CA SER A 201 15.54 -3.03 -10.64
C SER A 201 16.03 -2.58 -9.27
N TRP A 202 15.16 -1.92 -8.50
CA TRP A 202 15.47 -1.39 -7.17
C TRP A 202 15.72 -2.49 -6.13
N ASN A 203 14.93 -3.56 -6.14
CA ASN A 203 15.17 -4.74 -5.30
C ASN A 203 16.57 -5.34 -5.54
N ASN A 204 17.03 -5.34 -6.79
CA ASN A 204 18.31 -5.94 -7.16
C ASN A 204 19.49 -4.98 -6.94
N SER A 205 19.27 -3.66 -7.00
CA SER A 205 20.33 -2.67 -6.80
C SER A 205 20.60 -2.35 -5.32
N ASP A 206 19.60 -2.53 -4.46
CA ASP A 206 19.66 -2.24 -3.03
C ASP A 206 19.22 -3.49 -2.25
N ALA A 207 20.22 -4.29 -1.83
CA ALA A 207 20.00 -5.55 -1.14
C ALA A 207 19.43 -5.35 0.26
N VAL A 208 18.76 -6.37 0.79
CA VAL A 208 18.22 -6.37 2.15
C VAL A 208 19.34 -6.13 3.16
N ASP A 209 19.14 -5.15 4.06
CA ASP A 209 20.08 -4.84 5.14
C ASP A 209 19.70 -5.53 6.46
N GLU A 210 20.61 -5.47 7.44
CA GLU A 210 20.41 -6.09 8.76
C GLU A 210 19.16 -5.56 9.48
N TRP A 211 18.89 -4.27 9.34
CA TRP A 211 17.76 -3.65 9.99
C TRP A 211 16.43 -4.07 9.35
N GLU A 212 16.37 -4.21 8.04
CA GLU A 212 15.18 -4.66 7.34
C GLU A 212 14.82 -6.10 7.72
N ILE A 213 15.81 -6.98 7.88
CA ILE A 213 15.64 -8.35 8.40
C ILE A 213 15.09 -8.33 9.83
N GLU A 214 15.68 -7.49 10.70
CA GLU A 214 15.24 -7.36 12.09
C GLU A 214 13.80 -6.82 12.16
N LYS A 215 13.51 -5.73 11.42
CA LYS A 215 12.16 -5.15 11.31
C LYS A 215 11.17 -6.20 10.84
N ASN A 216 11.46 -6.93 9.77
CA ASN A 216 10.57 -7.95 9.22
C ASN A 216 10.26 -9.04 10.25
N SER A 217 11.28 -9.51 10.99
CA SER A 217 11.12 -10.49 12.06
C SER A 217 10.25 -9.98 13.22
N LEU A 218 10.47 -8.73 13.66
CA LEU A 218 9.69 -8.10 14.72
C LEU A 218 8.24 -7.83 14.29
N VAL A 219 8.03 -7.41 13.04
CA VAL A 219 6.68 -7.27 12.46
C VAL A 219 5.98 -8.63 12.44
N LYS A 220 6.63 -9.69 11.98
CA LYS A 220 6.07 -11.05 11.97
C LYS A 220 5.61 -11.50 13.36
N ILE A 221 6.42 -11.25 14.39
CA ILE A 221 6.05 -11.56 15.79
C ILE A 221 4.78 -10.82 16.24
N HIS A 222 4.62 -9.55 15.87
CA HIS A 222 3.54 -8.71 16.40
C HIS A 222 2.29 -8.61 15.51
N GLN A 223 2.44 -8.76 14.20
CA GLN A 223 1.37 -8.73 13.19
C GLN A 223 0.89 -10.13 12.82
N GLY A 224 1.80 -11.09 12.77
CA GLY A 224 1.55 -12.50 12.46
C GLY A 224 2.04 -12.95 11.07
N ASP A 225 2.42 -12.02 10.20
CA ASP A 225 2.77 -12.30 8.80
C ASP A 225 4.14 -11.74 8.42
N ASP A 226 4.77 -12.46 7.50
CA ASP A 226 6.12 -12.24 7.01
C ASP A 226 6.10 -11.45 5.70
N ASN A 227 7.13 -10.65 5.44
CA ASN A 227 7.41 -10.16 4.09
C ASN A 227 8.39 -11.13 3.39
N PRO A 228 7.90 -12.02 2.49
CA PRO A 228 8.76 -12.99 1.82
C PRO A 228 9.82 -12.35 0.93
N PHE A 229 9.62 -11.11 0.48
CA PHE A 229 10.63 -10.38 -0.29
C PHE A 229 11.83 -9.93 0.55
N VAL A 230 11.71 -9.97 1.89
CA VAL A 230 12.81 -9.75 2.83
C VAL A 230 13.37 -11.07 3.34
N SER A 231 12.52 -11.99 3.79
CA SER A 231 12.96 -13.25 4.41
C SER A 231 13.55 -14.27 3.42
N ASP A 232 13.10 -14.25 2.16
CA ASP A 232 13.61 -15.07 1.04
C ASP A 232 14.18 -14.13 -0.05
N TYR A 233 15.03 -13.20 0.37
CA TYR A 233 15.61 -12.22 -0.54
C TYR A 233 16.40 -12.91 -1.65
N ARG A 234 16.10 -12.50 -2.87
CA ARG A 234 16.82 -12.87 -4.08
C ARG A 234 16.72 -11.77 -5.10
N GLU A 235 17.69 -11.74 -6.00
CA GLU A 235 17.55 -10.97 -7.22
C GLU A 235 16.39 -11.52 -8.05
N LEU A 236 15.60 -10.61 -8.59
CA LEU A 236 14.40 -10.92 -9.34
C LEU A 236 14.66 -10.76 -10.83
N GLU A 237 14.29 -11.77 -11.62
CA GLU A 237 14.35 -11.68 -13.08
C GLU A 237 13.07 -11.07 -13.64
N LYS A 238 13.21 -10.11 -14.56
CA LYS A 238 12.08 -9.46 -15.27
C LYS A 238 11.13 -10.47 -15.95
N LYS A 239 11.66 -11.59 -16.46
CA LYS A 239 10.85 -12.63 -17.13
C LYS A 239 9.96 -13.41 -16.15
N SER A 240 10.40 -13.60 -14.92
CA SER A 240 9.66 -14.37 -13.90
C SER A 240 8.35 -13.69 -13.51
N PHE A 241 8.31 -12.36 -13.42
CA PHE A 241 7.10 -11.63 -13.01
C PHE A 241 6.07 -11.44 -14.11
N LYS A 242 6.45 -11.52 -15.38
CA LYS A 242 5.47 -11.56 -16.47
C LYS A 242 4.53 -12.76 -16.29
N SER A 243 5.02 -13.89 -15.76
CA SER A 243 4.21 -15.06 -15.45
C SER A 243 3.30 -14.88 -14.22
N ILE A 244 3.68 -14.02 -13.26
CA ILE A 244 2.89 -13.70 -12.06
C ILE A 244 1.80 -12.68 -12.38
N ALA A 245 2.12 -11.64 -13.16
CA ALA A 245 1.15 -10.65 -13.63
C ALA A 245 0.12 -11.24 -14.61
N ILE A 246 0.54 -12.17 -15.49
CA ILE A 246 -0.39 -12.93 -16.35
C ILE A 246 -1.27 -13.88 -15.52
N LYS A 247 -0.78 -14.40 -14.38
CA LYS A 247 -1.60 -15.17 -13.43
C LYS A 247 -2.59 -14.29 -12.65
N SER A 248 -2.24 -13.05 -12.32
CA SER A 248 -3.18 -12.12 -11.66
C SER A 248 -4.27 -11.62 -12.62
N ASP A 249 -3.95 -11.41 -13.90
CA ASP A 249 -4.94 -11.05 -14.94
C ASP A 249 -5.78 -12.24 -15.44
N SER A 250 -5.45 -13.48 -15.05
CA SER A 250 -6.23 -14.69 -15.37
C SER A 250 -6.94 -15.31 -14.18
N SER A 251 -7.04 -14.58 -13.05
CA SER A 251 -7.90 -14.97 -11.93
C SER A 251 -9.30 -14.35 -11.98
N SER A 252 -9.85 -14.13 -13.18
CA SER A 252 -11.31 -14.11 -13.35
C SER A 252 -11.77 -15.54 -13.64
N SER A 253 -12.25 -16.22 -12.60
CA SER A 253 -13.09 -17.43 -12.68
C SER A 253 -14.44 -17.19 -13.40
N GLU A 254 -14.54 -16.17 -14.25
CA GLU A 254 -15.75 -15.82 -14.99
C GLU A 254 -15.85 -16.56 -16.32
N SER A 255 -14.75 -16.95 -16.99
CA SER A 255 -14.86 -17.66 -18.27
C SER A 255 -15.39 -19.09 -18.10
N SER A 256 -14.88 -19.84 -17.11
CA SER A 256 -15.36 -21.22 -16.87
C SER A 256 -16.79 -21.26 -16.33
N SER A 257 -17.15 -20.32 -15.43
CA SER A 257 -18.50 -20.27 -14.86
C SER A 257 -19.55 -19.77 -15.85
N PHE A 258 -19.21 -18.84 -16.75
CA PHE A 258 -20.16 -18.34 -17.73
C PHE A 258 -20.39 -19.35 -18.85
N ASP A 259 -19.34 -19.99 -19.36
CA ASP A 259 -19.48 -21.00 -20.43
C ASP A 259 -20.21 -22.25 -19.93
N GLU A 260 -20.02 -22.65 -18.68
CA GLU A 260 -20.80 -23.72 -18.04
C GLU A 260 -22.28 -23.34 -17.90
N VAL A 261 -22.58 -22.14 -17.38
CA VAL A 261 -23.96 -21.65 -17.27
C VAL A 261 -24.62 -21.46 -18.64
N LYS A 262 -23.84 -21.07 -19.65
CA LYS A 262 -24.31 -20.96 -21.03
C LYS A 262 -24.70 -22.33 -21.59
N GLY A 263 -23.88 -23.35 -21.35
CA GLY A 263 -24.19 -24.74 -21.72
C GLY A 263 -25.43 -25.29 -20.99
N ASP A 264 -25.55 -25.02 -19.69
CA ASP A 264 -26.76 -25.34 -18.91
C ASP A 264 -28.01 -24.67 -19.51
N VAL A 265 -27.91 -23.38 -19.84
CA VAL A 265 -29.03 -22.60 -20.41
C VAL A 265 -29.42 -23.08 -21.79
N GLU A 266 -28.46 -23.43 -22.65
CA GLU A 266 -28.74 -23.99 -23.97
C GLU A 266 -29.52 -25.30 -23.88
N LYS A 267 -29.21 -26.14 -22.88
CA LYS A 267 -29.89 -27.41 -22.63
C LYS A 267 -31.26 -27.23 -21.96
N ASP A 268 -31.33 -26.42 -20.91
CA ASP A 268 -32.55 -26.22 -20.11
C ASP A 268 -33.64 -25.44 -20.87
N PHE A 269 -33.22 -24.55 -21.78
CA PHE A 269 -34.11 -23.71 -22.58
C PHE A 269 -34.16 -24.12 -24.06
N GLU A 270 -33.68 -25.32 -24.42
CA GLU A 270 -33.73 -25.82 -25.81
C GLU A 270 -35.15 -25.77 -26.39
N TRP A 271 -36.16 -26.07 -25.56
CA TRP A 271 -37.58 -26.00 -25.94
C TRP A 271 -38.04 -24.59 -26.32
N LEU A 272 -37.50 -23.56 -25.65
CA LEU A 272 -37.83 -22.16 -25.88
C LEU A 272 -37.11 -21.62 -27.11
N LEU A 273 -35.85 -22.02 -27.31
CA LEU A 273 -35.01 -21.59 -28.42
C LEU A 273 -35.57 -22.01 -29.79
N LYS A 274 -36.37 -23.08 -29.86
CA LYS A 274 -37.08 -23.54 -31.07
C LYS A 274 -38.08 -22.52 -31.63
N PHE A 275 -38.55 -21.58 -30.81
CA PHE A 275 -39.47 -20.51 -31.21
C PHE A 275 -38.77 -19.20 -31.55
N ILE A 276 -37.44 -19.16 -31.46
CA ILE A 276 -36.63 -17.95 -31.68
C ILE A 276 -35.84 -18.11 -32.98
N PRO A 277 -35.89 -17.14 -33.91
CA PRO A 277 -35.10 -17.20 -35.13
C PRO A 277 -33.60 -17.38 -34.82
N ALA A 278 -32.92 -18.25 -35.58
CA ALA A 278 -31.53 -18.65 -35.31
C ALA A 278 -30.56 -17.47 -35.13
N LYS A 279 -30.75 -16.37 -35.85
CA LYS A 279 -29.94 -15.14 -35.72
C LYS A 279 -30.01 -14.47 -34.34
N TYR A 280 -31.07 -14.72 -33.56
CA TYR A 280 -31.27 -14.11 -32.24
C TYR A 280 -30.99 -15.07 -31.08
N GLN A 281 -30.89 -16.37 -31.34
CA GLN A 281 -30.62 -17.38 -30.31
C GLN A 281 -29.34 -17.07 -29.49
N PRO A 282 -28.19 -16.67 -30.09
CA PRO A 282 -26.99 -16.38 -29.31
C PRO A 282 -27.18 -15.26 -28.29
N VAL A 283 -27.92 -14.20 -28.67
CA VAL A 283 -28.20 -13.06 -27.78
C VAL A 283 -29.12 -13.45 -26.64
N VAL A 284 -30.16 -14.25 -26.94
CA VAL A 284 -31.10 -14.72 -25.92
C VAL A 284 -30.44 -15.65 -24.91
N ILE A 285 -29.57 -16.55 -25.38
CA ILE A 285 -28.78 -17.45 -24.52
C ILE A 285 -27.89 -16.64 -23.57
N ILE A 286 -27.21 -15.60 -24.07
CA ILE A 286 -26.35 -14.74 -23.23
C ILE A 286 -27.18 -14.01 -22.15
N ILE A 287 -28.35 -13.46 -22.52
CA ILE A 287 -29.23 -12.77 -21.57
C ILE A 287 -29.72 -13.73 -20.49
N LEU A 288 -30.17 -14.93 -20.87
CA LEU A 288 -30.62 -15.96 -19.92
C LEU A 288 -29.48 -16.42 -19.00
N ALA A 289 -28.28 -16.63 -19.54
CA ALA A 289 -27.11 -16.99 -18.75
C ALA A 289 -26.77 -15.91 -17.71
N ILE A 290 -26.81 -14.63 -18.08
CA ILE A 290 -26.60 -13.51 -17.15
C ILE A 290 -27.68 -13.49 -16.05
N LEU A 291 -28.95 -13.69 -16.40
CA LEU A 291 -30.07 -13.73 -15.44
C LEU A 291 -29.93 -14.90 -14.46
N VAL A 292 -29.57 -16.09 -14.95
CA VAL A 292 -29.34 -17.28 -14.13
C VAL A 292 -28.15 -17.07 -13.18
N MET A 293 -27.05 -16.49 -13.67
CA MET A 293 -25.91 -16.15 -12.81
C MET A 293 -26.29 -15.14 -11.73
N PHE A 294 -27.05 -14.10 -12.08
CA PHE A 294 -27.51 -13.09 -11.14
C PHE A 294 -28.44 -13.68 -10.06
N TYR A 295 -29.33 -14.59 -10.45
CA TYR A 295 -30.18 -15.33 -9.53
C TYR A 295 -29.37 -16.26 -8.62
N ARG A 296 -28.42 -17.03 -9.16
CA ARG A 296 -27.53 -17.92 -8.38
C ARG A 296 -26.68 -17.12 -7.38
N ARG A 297 -26.21 -15.91 -7.72
CA ARG A 297 -25.45 -15.02 -6.83
C ARG A 297 -26.29 -14.40 -5.69
N ARG A 298 -27.61 -14.22 -5.86
CA ARG A 298 -28.50 -13.68 -4.82
C ARG A 298 -28.93 -14.69 -3.76
N LYS A 299 -28.75 -15.99 -4.02
CA LYS A 299 -29.19 -17.09 -3.14
C LYS A 299 -28.07 -17.65 -2.25
N LYS A 300 -26.83 -17.20 -2.46
CA LYS A 300 -25.65 -17.43 -1.60
C LYS A 300 -25.46 -16.23 -0.68
#